data_AF-A0A948CSP6-F1
#
_entry.id   AF-A0A948CSP6-F1
#
_cell.length_a   1.000
_cell.length_b   1.000
_cell.length_c   1.000
_cell.angle_alpha   90.00
_cell.angle_beta   90.00
_cell.angle_gamma   90.00
#
_symmetry.space_group_name_H-M   'P 1'
#
loop_
_entity.id
_entity.type
_entity.pdbx_description
1 polymer ?
#
loop_
_entity_poly.entity_id
_entity_poly.type
_entity_poly.pdbx_seq_one_letter_code
_entity_poly.pdbx_strand_id
1 'polypeptide(L)' 'GVGNLDHMVAGIKEGLADAVLAASIFHFAEYTVPEAKAYMAARGIEVRL' A
#
# COMPACT_ATOMS: atom_id res chain seq x y z
N GLY A 1 -3.06 -9.01 -7.12
CA GLY A 1 -3.67 -8.91 -5.79
C GLY A 1 -2.62 -8.43 -4.79
N VAL A 2 -2.99 -7.57 -3.85
CA VAL A 2 -2.06 -7.01 -2.86
C VAL A 2 -1.89 -7.98 -1.69
N GLY A 3 -0.70 -8.57 -1.58
CA GLY A 3 -0.35 -9.53 -0.51
C GLY A 3 0.73 -9.03 0.44
N ASN A 4 1.33 -7.88 0.16
CA ASN A 4 2.31 -7.20 1.02
C ASN A 4 2.35 -5.70 0.63
N LEU A 5 3.15 -4.91 1.35
CA LEU A 5 3.27 -3.47 1.09
C LEU A 5 3.97 -3.14 -0.24
N ASP A 6 4.89 -3.98 -0.71
CA ASP A 6 5.54 -3.81 -2.03
C ASP A 6 4.54 -3.92 -3.17
N HIS A 7 3.55 -4.81 -3.08
CA HIS A 7 2.48 -4.91 -4.08
C HIS A 7 1.64 -3.63 -4.15
N MET A 8 1.48 -2.91 -3.02
CA MET A 8 0.79 -1.61 -3.03
C MET A 8 1.60 -0.57 -3.83
N VAL A 9 2.91 -0.52 -3.60
CA VAL A 9 3.81 0.41 -4.28
C VAL A 9 3.89 0.11 -5.76
N ALA A 10 4.08 -1.16 -6.12
CA ALA A 10 4.18 -1.60 -7.51
C ALA A 10 2.88 -1.29 -8.27
N GLY A 11 1.72 -1.48 -7.64
CA GLY A 11 0.43 -1.13 -8.26
C GLY A 11 0.33 0.35 -8.67
N ILE A 12 0.84 1.26 -7.84
CA ILE A 12 0.86 2.70 -8.14
C ILE A 12 1.97 3.05 -9.13
N LYS A 13 3.22 2.65 -8.85
CA LYS A 13 4.41 3.12 -9.59
C LYS A 13 4.61 2.43 -10.94
N GLU A 14 4.41 1.12 -10.97
CA GLU A 14 4.64 0.31 -12.18
C GLU A 14 3.33 0.07 -12.91
N GLY A 15 2.26 -0.20 -12.16
CA GLY A 15 0.92 -0.39 -12.69
C GLY A 15 0.22 0.91 -13.09
N LEU A 16 0.78 2.07 -12.74
CA LEU A 16 0.21 3.40 -12.98
C LEU A 16 -1.23 3.53 -12.47
N ALA A 17 -1.58 2.78 -11.41
CA ALA A 17 -2.92 2.82 -10.84
C ALA A 17 -3.09 4.10 -9.99
N ASP A 18 -4.27 4.70 -10.06
CA ASP A 18 -4.64 5.82 -9.19
C ASP A 18 -4.90 5.37 -7.74
N ALA A 19 -5.26 4.09 -7.54
CA ALA A 19 -5.54 3.51 -6.23
C ALA A 19 -5.27 2.00 -6.20
N VAL A 20 -4.95 1.50 -5.01
CA VAL A 20 -4.77 0.06 -4.74
C VAL A 20 -5.63 -0.35 -3.55
N LEU A 21 -6.21 -1.56 -3.63
CA LEU A 21 -7.01 -2.16 -2.57
C LEU A 21 -6.28 -3.39 -2.02
N ALA A 22 -6.12 -3.42 -0.70
CA ALA A 22 -5.58 -4.55 0.03
C ALA A 22 -6.61 -4.99 1.09
N ALA A 23 -6.88 -6.29 1.17
CA ALA A 23 -7.84 -6.83 2.13
C ALA A 23 -7.16 -7.77 3.13
N SER A 24 -6.50 -8.83 2.65
CA SER A 24 -5.89 -9.87 3.51
C SER A 24 -4.90 -9.30 4.52
N ILE A 25 -3.97 -8.44 4.08
CA ILE A 25 -2.92 -7.88 4.94
C ILE A 25 -3.45 -7.01 6.09
N PHE A 26 -4.64 -6.41 5.93
CA PHE A 26 -5.31 -5.64 6.98
C PHE A 26 -6.28 -6.50 7.79
N HIS A 27 -6.96 -7.46 7.16
CA HIS A 27 -7.91 -8.34 7.82
C HIS A 27 -7.22 -9.30 8.80
N PHE A 28 -6.01 -9.75 8.47
CA PHE A 28 -5.19 -10.60 9.33
C PHE A 28 -4.21 -9.82 10.22
N ALA A 29 -4.32 -8.48 10.26
CA ALA A 29 -3.47 -7.60 11.06
C ALA A 29 -1.95 -7.81 10.84
N GLU A 30 -1.54 -8.22 9.65
CA GLU A 30 -0.12 -8.33 9.28
C GLU A 30 0.55 -6.95 9.22
N TYR A 31 -0.22 -5.95 8.75
CA TYR A 31 0.15 -4.55 8.78
C TYR A 31 -1.06 -3.71 9.15
N THR A 32 -0.81 -2.53 9.71
CA THR A 32 -1.82 -1.51 9.99
C THR A 32 -1.90 -0.50 8.85
N VAL A 33 -3.03 0.21 8.76
CA VAL A 33 -3.20 1.30 7.78
C VAL A 33 -2.13 2.39 7.93
N PRO A 34 -1.76 2.86 9.15
CA PRO A 34 -0.67 3.81 9.32
C PRO A 34 0.68 3.30 8.82
N GLU A 35 1.03 2.03 9.07
CA GLU A 35 2.28 1.43 8.57
C GLU A 35 2.32 1.38 7.05
N ALA A 36 1.21 0.98 6.41
CA ALA A 36 1.11 0.98 4.95
C ALA A 36 1.26 2.40 4.38
N LYS A 37 0.60 3.39 4.97
CA LYS A 37 0.73 4.80 4.56
C LYS A 37 2.17 5.30 4.71
N ALA A 38 2.80 5.06 5.86
CA ALA A 38 4.19 5.47 6.09
C ALA A 38 5.14 4.81 5.07
N TYR A 39 4.92 3.54 4.75
CA TYR A 39 5.71 2.80 3.78
C TYR A 39 5.58 3.34 2.34
N MET A 40 4.36 3.73 1.95
CA MET A 40 4.07 4.37 0.66
C MET A 40 4.67 5.78 0.60
N ALA A 41 4.50 6.58 1.65
CA ALA A 41 5.07 7.92 1.76
C ALA A 41 6.61 7.91 1.66
N ALA A 42 7.27 6.97 2.34
CA ALA A 42 8.73 6.80 2.28
C ALA A 42 9.24 6.46 0.86
N ARG A 43 8.36 5.98 -0.03
CA ARG A 43 8.67 5.71 -1.43
C ARG A 43 8.21 6.82 -2.37
N GLY A 44 7.79 7.96 -1.85
CA GLY A 44 7.38 9.11 -2.64
C GLY A 44 5.99 8.97 -3.26
N ILE A 45 5.13 8.10 -2.72
CA ILE A 45 3.72 8.06 -3.08
C ILE A 45 2.97 8.99 -2.12
N GLU A 46 2.26 9.97 -2.68
CA GLU A 46 1.44 10.88 -1.88
C GLU A 46 0.28 10.10 -1.24
N VAL A 47 0.17 10.20 0.08
CA VAL A 47 -0.88 9.57 0.86
C VAL A 47 -1.44 10.56 1.87
N ARG A 48 -2.74 10.48 2.13
CA ARG A 48 -3.37 11.26 3.20
C ARG A 48 -3.01 10.66 4.56
N LEU A 49 -2.30 11.41 5.40
CA LEU A 49 -1.95 11.01 6.76
C LEU A 49 -3.15 11.17 7.70
#